data_AF-A0A931VKI1-F1
#
_entry.id   AF-A0A931VKI1-F1
#
_cell.length_a   1.000
_cell.length_b   1.000
_cell.length_c   1.000
_cell.angle_alpha   90.00
_cell.angle_beta   90.00
_cell.angle_gamma   90.00
#
_symmetry.space_group_name_H-M   'P 1'
#
loop_
_entity.id
_entity.type
_entity.pdbx_description
1 polymer ?
#
loop_
_entity_poly.entity_id
_entity_poly.type
_entity_poly.pdbx_seq_one_letter_code
_entity_poly.pdbx_strand_id
1 'polypeptide(L)'
;MSRPSFQDVPRILIVDDEEPIREILTSIVNSFGYPYKSVKNGFDAITLLNQEPFDVVLCDVRMPMLDGYQLIKSVLPCQPHLAFVMITASADAKTATKMFQAGATDYITKPFHAQEIRETLFKTIETQRKKNEERIYLRTIEKAIQTQSAMLTDALKVVDISHKGTLEALVNALDAREHETQCHSKRVRDYTLHLAQKAGLDSRLMPLIGDGALLHDIGKIGVSDAILLKPAKLTAEEWVEMKKHPQIGYTMLKEISFLKEGADIVLSHQERFDGTGYPRGLKKEEIPIGARLFSICDTFDCMTSNRPYRKALSMERALEEIKTYSGTQFDPEMASVFLKTPLEDWIKIKEQANLT
;
A
#
# COMPACT_ATOMS: atom_id res chain seq x y z
N MET A 1 32.71 26.77 -23.66
CA MET A 1 32.82 25.46 -24.34
C MET A 1 33.73 24.58 -23.50
N SER A 2 33.15 23.89 -22.54
CA SER A 2 33.90 23.10 -21.56
C SER A 2 34.18 21.71 -22.13
N ARG A 3 35.46 21.32 -22.18
CA ARG A 3 35.92 20.01 -22.65
C ARG A 3 35.23 18.89 -21.84
N PRO A 4 34.73 17.82 -22.48
CA PRO A 4 34.18 16.68 -21.76
C PRO A 4 35.29 15.95 -20.97
N SER A 5 34.95 15.51 -19.76
CA SER A 5 35.82 14.81 -18.80
C SER A 5 36.26 13.43 -19.32
N PHE A 6 37.55 13.14 -19.21
CA PHE A 6 38.23 11.88 -19.59
C PHE A 6 37.93 10.72 -18.62
N GLN A 7 36.72 10.16 -18.65
CA GLN A 7 36.48 8.78 -18.21
C GLN A 7 35.65 8.07 -19.29
N ASP A 8 36.19 6.95 -19.78
CA ASP A 8 35.68 6.03 -20.80
C ASP A 8 35.81 6.45 -22.28
N VAL A 9 37.05 6.42 -22.79
CA VAL A 9 37.29 6.31 -24.23
C VAL A 9 36.81 4.92 -24.69
N PRO A 10 35.86 4.82 -25.63
CA PRO A 10 35.28 3.55 -26.07
C PRO A 10 36.34 2.56 -26.57
N ARG A 11 36.28 1.33 -26.10
CA ARG A 11 37.20 0.25 -26.48
C ARG A 11 36.60 -0.56 -27.63
N ILE A 12 37.37 -0.70 -28.71
CA ILE A 12 36.92 -1.32 -29.95
C ILE A 12 37.61 -2.67 -30.15
N LEU A 13 36.83 -3.72 -30.38
CA LEU A 13 37.33 -5.02 -30.80
C LEU A 13 37.17 -5.17 -32.31
N ILE A 14 38.25 -5.50 -33.01
CA ILE A 14 38.23 -5.74 -34.46
C ILE A 14 38.38 -7.25 -34.69
N VAL A 15 37.45 -7.85 -35.42
CA VAL A 15 37.41 -9.28 -35.72
C VAL A 15 37.32 -9.43 -37.23
N ASP A 16 38.43 -9.80 -37.87
CA ASP A 16 38.50 -10.03 -39.32
C ASP A 16 39.62 -11.03 -39.60
N ASP A 17 39.37 -12.05 -40.41
CA ASP A 17 40.32 -13.10 -40.76
C ASP A 17 41.33 -12.64 -41.82
N GLU A 18 40.97 -11.67 -42.65
CA GLU A 18 41.84 -11.08 -43.66
C GLU A 18 42.81 -10.07 -43.03
N GLU A 19 44.11 -10.41 -43.04
CA GLU A 19 45.17 -9.57 -42.48
C GLU A 19 45.25 -8.16 -43.07
N PRO A 20 45.16 -7.96 -44.40
CA PRO A 20 45.19 -6.61 -44.97
C PRO A 20 44.01 -5.73 -44.51
N ILE A 21 42.82 -6.32 -44.37
CA ILE A 21 41.62 -5.59 -43.94
C ILE A 21 41.72 -5.24 -42.46
N ARG A 22 42.19 -6.17 -41.63
CA ARG A 22 42.44 -5.94 -40.20
C ARG A 22 43.47 -4.83 -39.98
N GLU A 23 44.54 -4.76 -40.77
CA GLU A 23 45.53 -3.67 -40.71
C GLU A 23 44.93 -2.31 -41.08
N ILE A 24 44.09 -2.26 -42.13
CA ILE A 24 43.39 -1.04 -42.51
C ILE A 24 42.44 -0.59 -41.39
N LEU A 25 41.63 -1.49 -40.84
CA LEU A 25 40.69 -1.19 -39.76
C LEU A 25 41.40 -0.71 -38.49
N THR A 26 42.49 -1.37 -38.11
CA THR A 26 43.30 -0.96 -36.95
C THR A 26 43.93 0.42 -37.17
N SER A 27 44.45 0.71 -38.37
CA SER A 27 44.97 2.04 -38.72
C SER A 27 43.91 3.14 -38.63
N ILE A 28 42.71 2.88 -39.19
CA ILE A 28 41.58 3.81 -39.15
C ILE A 28 41.13 4.06 -37.71
N VAL A 29 40.90 3.01 -36.93
CA VAL A 29 40.45 3.12 -35.53
C VAL A 29 41.49 3.83 -34.66
N ASN A 30 42.78 3.51 -34.85
CA ASN A 30 43.88 4.18 -34.15
C ASN A 30 43.96 5.68 -34.48
N SER A 31 43.72 6.05 -35.74
CA SER A 31 43.72 7.45 -36.18
C SER A 31 42.66 8.30 -35.48
N PHE A 32 41.58 7.68 -35.01
CA PHE A 32 40.51 8.32 -34.25
C PHE A 32 40.75 8.34 -32.72
N GLY A 33 41.84 7.73 -32.25
CA GLY A 33 42.23 7.73 -30.84
C GLY A 33 41.44 6.77 -29.96
N TYR A 34 40.75 5.78 -30.54
CA TYR A 34 40.06 4.75 -29.76
C TYR A 34 41.02 3.60 -29.42
N PRO A 35 41.11 3.15 -28.15
CA PRO A 35 41.84 1.95 -27.79
C PRO A 35 41.21 0.74 -28.48
N TYR A 36 42.03 -0.08 -29.13
CA TYR A 36 41.55 -1.23 -29.88
C TYR A 36 42.35 -2.50 -29.57
N LYS A 37 41.69 -3.64 -29.80
CA LYS A 37 42.36 -4.95 -29.96
C LYS A 37 41.83 -5.61 -31.22
N SER A 38 42.66 -6.43 -31.85
CA SER A 38 42.28 -7.14 -33.08
C SER A 38 42.55 -8.63 -32.96
N VAL A 39 41.60 -9.45 -33.43
CA VAL A 39 41.68 -10.92 -33.43
C VAL A 39 41.29 -11.45 -34.80
N LYS A 40 41.67 -12.71 -35.10
CA LYS A 40 41.54 -13.30 -36.44
C LYS A 40 40.27 -14.15 -36.63
N ASN A 41 39.59 -14.51 -35.55
CA ASN A 41 38.42 -15.39 -35.61
C ASN A 41 37.46 -15.09 -34.44
N GLY A 42 36.23 -15.60 -34.55
CA GLY A 42 35.19 -15.38 -33.54
C GLY A 42 35.44 -16.08 -32.19
N PHE A 43 36.22 -17.17 -32.14
CA PHE A 43 36.54 -17.85 -30.87
C PHE A 43 37.50 -17.02 -30.00
N ASP A 44 38.52 -16.45 -30.63
CA ASP A 44 39.45 -15.52 -29.98
C ASP A 44 38.70 -14.25 -29.52
N ALA A 45 37.73 -13.79 -30.32
CA ALA A 45 36.87 -12.67 -29.95
C ALA A 45 36.08 -12.95 -28.66
N ILE A 46 35.40 -14.10 -28.56
CA ILE A 46 34.68 -14.50 -27.34
C ILE A 46 35.63 -14.59 -26.14
N THR A 47 36.80 -15.20 -26.33
CA THR A 47 37.80 -15.34 -25.27
C THR A 47 38.20 -13.98 -24.72
N LEU A 48 38.44 -13.00 -25.61
CA LEU A 48 38.84 -11.66 -25.23
C LEU A 48 37.69 -10.84 -24.61
N LEU A 49 36.47 -10.97 -25.13
CA LEU A 49 35.26 -10.34 -24.58
C LEU A 49 34.90 -10.82 -23.17
N ASN A 50 35.35 -12.01 -22.79
CA ASN A 50 35.18 -12.54 -21.43
C ASN A 50 36.29 -12.07 -20.47
N GLN A 51 37.45 -11.67 -20.98
CA GLN A 51 38.59 -11.23 -20.17
C GLN A 51 38.57 -9.73 -19.90
N GLU A 52 38.11 -8.94 -20.87
CA GLU A 52 38.17 -7.48 -20.80
C GLU A 52 36.91 -6.82 -21.38
N PRO A 53 36.51 -5.64 -20.87
CA PRO A 53 35.34 -4.92 -21.39
C PRO A 53 35.64 -4.24 -22.73
N PHE A 54 34.66 -4.31 -23.64
CA PHE A 54 34.62 -3.60 -24.92
C PHE A 54 33.27 -2.93 -25.11
N ASP A 55 33.24 -1.85 -25.89
CA ASP A 55 32.02 -1.08 -26.17
C ASP A 55 31.47 -1.38 -27.56
N VAL A 56 32.37 -1.61 -28.53
CA VAL A 56 32.01 -1.86 -29.93
C VAL A 56 32.85 -3.00 -30.50
N VAL A 57 32.21 -3.91 -31.24
CA VAL A 57 32.87 -4.94 -32.04
C VAL A 57 32.67 -4.61 -33.51
N LEU A 58 33.76 -4.35 -34.23
CA LEU A 58 33.80 -4.35 -35.70
C LEU A 58 34.08 -5.77 -36.17
N CYS A 59 33.11 -6.44 -36.78
CA CYS A 59 33.19 -7.87 -37.07
C CYS A 59 32.91 -8.17 -38.54
N ASP A 60 33.80 -8.88 -39.22
CA ASP A 60 33.49 -9.41 -40.54
C ASP A 60 32.34 -10.43 -40.49
N VAL A 61 31.48 -10.39 -41.50
CA VAL A 61 30.32 -11.28 -41.58
C VAL A 61 30.74 -12.73 -41.89
N ARG A 62 31.78 -12.95 -42.70
CA ARG A 62 32.18 -14.27 -43.21
C ARG A 62 33.61 -14.60 -42.79
N MET A 63 33.73 -15.23 -41.63
CA MET A 63 35.01 -15.74 -41.13
C MET A 63 34.99 -17.27 -40.97
N PRO A 64 36.16 -17.94 -41.07
CA PRO A 64 36.28 -19.37 -40.77
C PRO A 64 35.92 -19.71 -39.33
N MET A 65 35.47 -20.95 -39.12
CA MET A 65 35.14 -21.57 -37.82
C MET A 65 33.91 -20.99 -37.11
N LEU A 66 33.90 -19.70 -36.78
CA LEU A 66 32.77 -19.00 -36.15
C LEU A 66 32.49 -17.71 -36.90
N ASP A 67 31.34 -17.66 -37.59
CA ASP A 67 30.96 -16.49 -38.38
C ASP A 67 30.43 -15.34 -37.50
N GLY A 68 30.35 -14.14 -38.07
CA GLY A 68 29.92 -12.95 -37.34
C GLY A 68 28.48 -13.04 -36.81
N TYR A 69 27.61 -13.80 -37.47
CA TYR A 69 26.23 -14.03 -37.02
C TYR A 69 26.16 -14.92 -35.77
N GLN A 70 26.94 -16.00 -35.76
CA GLN A 70 27.09 -16.91 -34.64
C GLN A 70 27.75 -16.21 -33.44
N LEU A 71 28.70 -15.30 -33.71
CA LEU A 71 29.33 -14.48 -32.68
C LEU A 71 28.32 -13.59 -31.95
N ILE A 72 27.49 -12.83 -32.69
CA ILE A 72 26.44 -12.00 -32.08
C ILE A 72 25.52 -12.85 -31.19
N LYS A 73 25.02 -13.97 -31.73
CA LYS A 73 24.08 -14.84 -30.99
C LYS A 73 24.68 -15.42 -29.70
N SER A 74 25.98 -15.65 -29.69
CA SER A 74 26.68 -16.21 -28.53
C SER A 74 26.96 -15.16 -27.45
N VAL A 75 27.23 -13.91 -27.85
CA VAL A 75 27.70 -12.86 -26.94
C VAL A 75 26.57 -11.96 -26.43
N LEU A 76 25.66 -11.53 -27.31
CA LEU A 76 24.67 -10.51 -26.98
C LEU A 76 23.70 -10.89 -25.83
N PRO A 77 23.28 -12.16 -25.66
CA PRO A 77 22.48 -12.56 -24.49
C PRO A 77 23.19 -12.34 -23.15
N CYS A 78 24.52 -12.50 -23.12
CA CYS A 78 25.34 -12.32 -21.92
C CYS A 78 25.80 -10.88 -21.74
N GLN A 79 26.01 -10.15 -22.84
CA GLN A 79 26.47 -8.76 -22.85
C GLN A 79 25.56 -7.88 -23.74
N PRO A 80 24.33 -7.53 -23.29
CA PRO A 80 23.37 -6.79 -24.11
C PRO A 80 23.76 -5.33 -24.43
N HIS A 81 24.82 -4.84 -23.80
CA HIS A 81 25.32 -3.46 -23.93
C HIS A 81 26.43 -3.31 -24.99
N LEU A 82 26.96 -4.43 -25.49
CA LEU A 82 28.00 -4.44 -26.51
C LEU A 82 27.40 -4.15 -27.89
N ALA A 83 27.91 -3.16 -28.60
CA ALA A 83 27.46 -2.89 -29.96
C ALA A 83 28.23 -3.73 -30.99
N PHE A 84 27.51 -4.38 -31.90
CA PHE A 84 28.12 -5.05 -33.05
C PHE A 84 27.92 -4.22 -34.31
N VAL A 85 29.02 -3.89 -34.98
CA VAL A 85 29.02 -3.29 -36.32
C VAL A 85 29.60 -4.31 -37.28
N MET A 86 28.77 -4.75 -38.24
CA MET A 86 29.13 -5.83 -39.14
C MET A 86 29.81 -5.31 -40.40
N ILE A 87 30.91 -5.90 -40.81
CA ILE A 87 31.59 -5.57 -42.06
C ILE A 87 31.29 -6.68 -43.08
N THR A 88 30.77 -6.32 -44.25
CA THR A 88 30.35 -7.30 -45.27
C THR A 88 30.84 -6.92 -46.65
N ALA A 89 31.24 -7.90 -47.47
CA ALA A 89 31.57 -7.64 -48.89
C ALA A 89 30.34 -7.58 -49.81
N SER A 90 29.14 -7.90 -49.31
CA SER A 90 27.86 -7.81 -50.05
C SER A 90 26.82 -7.08 -49.23
N ALA A 91 26.21 -6.05 -49.80
CA ALA A 91 25.14 -5.25 -49.21
C ALA A 91 23.74 -5.81 -49.49
N ASP A 92 23.60 -7.12 -49.73
CA ASP A 92 22.30 -7.69 -50.08
C ASP A 92 21.31 -7.54 -48.91
N ALA A 93 20.13 -7.01 -49.21
CA ALA A 93 19.12 -6.68 -48.20
C ALA A 93 18.73 -7.88 -47.32
N LYS A 94 18.83 -9.11 -47.84
CA LYS A 94 18.55 -10.35 -47.10
C LYS A 94 19.58 -10.59 -46.00
N THR A 95 20.87 -10.44 -46.29
CA THR A 95 21.94 -10.60 -45.31
C THR A 95 21.89 -9.47 -44.26
N ALA A 96 21.66 -8.23 -44.68
CA ALA A 96 21.51 -7.10 -43.76
C ALA A 96 20.34 -7.33 -42.77
N THR A 97 19.17 -7.74 -43.27
CA THR A 97 17.99 -8.04 -42.44
C THR A 97 18.28 -9.14 -41.42
N LYS A 98 18.97 -10.21 -41.85
CA LYS A 98 19.34 -11.33 -40.97
C LYS A 98 20.28 -10.87 -39.84
N MET A 99 21.20 -9.94 -40.10
CA MET A 99 22.13 -9.42 -39.09
C MET A 99 21.47 -8.50 -38.09
N PHE A 100 20.59 -7.59 -38.53
CA PHE A 100 19.81 -6.76 -37.60
C PHE A 100 18.90 -7.60 -36.70
N GLN A 101 18.26 -8.63 -37.25
CA GLN A 101 17.47 -9.58 -36.45
C GLN A 101 18.29 -10.37 -35.44
N ALA A 102 19.59 -10.56 -35.69
CA ALA A 102 20.50 -11.17 -34.72
C ALA A 102 20.88 -10.22 -33.57
N GLY A 103 20.69 -8.90 -33.76
CA GLY A 103 21.05 -7.86 -32.81
C GLY A 103 22.27 -7.02 -33.20
N ALA A 104 22.71 -7.05 -34.47
CA ALA A 104 23.70 -6.10 -34.96
C ALA A 104 23.17 -4.65 -34.86
N THR A 105 24.04 -3.72 -34.45
CA THR A 105 23.71 -2.31 -34.29
C THR A 105 23.75 -1.57 -35.63
N ASP A 106 24.73 -1.87 -36.47
CA ASP A 106 24.87 -1.29 -37.81
C ASP A 106 25.74 -2.19 -38.70
N TYR A 107 25.90 -1.84 -39.98
CA TYR A 107 26.82 -2.55 -40.89
C TYR A 107 27.56 -1.61 -41.84
N ILE A 108 28.70 -2.07 -42.34
CA ILE A 108 29.60 -1.37 -43.26
C ILE A 108 29.91 -2.30 -44.44
N THR A 109 29.86 -1.77 -45.67
CA THR A 109 30.10 -2.54 -46.90
C THR A 109 31.54 -2.37 -47.39
N LYS A 110 32.20 -3.46 -47.81
CA LYS A 110 33.52 -3.42 -48.45
C LYS A 110 33.36 -3.09 -49.95
N PRO A 111 34.21 -2.24 -50.57
CA PRO A 111 35.28 -1.45 -49.93
C PRO A 111 34.70 -0.27 -49.14
N PHE A 112 35.30 0.03 -47.99
CA PHE A 112 34.87 1.12 -47.10
C PHE A 112 35.89 2.24 -47.03
N HIS A 113 35.43 3.43 -46.65
CA HIS A 113 36.29 4.58 -46.42
C HIS A 113 36.39 4.93 -44.92
N ALA A 114 37.47 5.60 -44.53
CA ALA A 114 37.68 6.01 -43.14
C ALA A 114 36.52 6.86 -42.58
N GLN A 115 35.89 7.68 -43.42
CA GLN A 115 34.74 8.50 -43.06
C GLN A 115 33.52 7.65 -42.65
N GLU A 116 33.21 6.59 -43.41
CA GLU A 116 32.05 5.72 -43.16
C GLU A 116 32.20 4.95 -41.84
N ILE A 117 33.40 4.43 -41.59
CA ILE A 117 33.73 3.78 -40.30
C ILE A 117 33.56 4.78 -39.16
N ARG A 118 34.05 6.00 -39.32
CA ARG A 118 33.96 7.04 -38.28
C ARG A 118 32.51 7.38 -37.94
N GLU A 119 31.69 7.63 -38.96
CA GLU A 119 30.27 7.97 -38.78
C GLU A 119 29.51 6.84 -38.10
N THR A 120 29.74 5.61 -38.54
CA THR A 120 29.11 4.41 -37.98
C THR A 120 29.51 4.19 -36.52
N LEU A 121 30.81 4.28 -36.21
CA LEU A 121 31.32 4.16 -34.84
C LEU A 121 30.75 5.27 -33.94
N PHE A 122 30.79 6.52 -34.38
CA PHE A 122 30.29 7.67 -33.62
C PHE A 122 28.81 7.51 -33.26
N LYS A 123 27.96 7.25 -34.27
CA LYS A 123 26.52 7.03 -34.09
C LYS A 123 26.23 5.85 -33.17
N THR A 124 26.96 4.75 -33.34
CA THR A 124 26.81 3.52 -32.55
C THR A 124 27.13 3.77 -31.07
N ILE A 125 28.27 4.41 -30.79
CA ILE A 125 28.72 4.73 -29.43
C ILE A 125 27.74 5.68 -28.75
N GLU A 126 27.30 6.73 -29.45
CA GLU A 126 26.35 7.71 -28.88
C GLU A 126 25.01 7.06 -28.52
N THR A 127 24.51 6.18 -29.40
CA THR A 127 23.26 5.45 -29.18
C THR A 127 23.36 4.52 -27.97
N GLN A 128 24.48 3.80 -27.81
CA GLN A 128 24.68 2.93 -26.65
C GLN A 128 24.81 3.70 -25.34
N ARG A 129 25.50 4.85 -25.36
CA ARG A 129 25.62 5.73 -24.19
C ARG A 129 24.25 6.21 -23.72
N LYS A 130 23.42 6.73 -24.62
CA LYS A 130 22.05 7.18 -24.30
C LYS A 130 21.21 6.06 -23.69
N LYS A 131 21.24 4.86 -24.27
CA LYS A 131 20.52 3.69 -23.73
C LYS A 131 21.01 3.28 -22.33
N ASN A 132 22.33 3.33 -22.11
CA ASN A 132 22.90 3.01 -20.80
C ASN A 132 22.54 4.07 -19.75
N GLU A 133 22.59 5.36 -20.09
CA GLU A 133 22.17 6.47 -19.23
C GLU A 133 20.69 6.36 -18.85
N GLU A 134 19.81 6.14 -19.84
CA GLU A 134 18.38 5.93 -19.62
C GLU A 134 18.12 4.76 -18.66
N ARG A 135 18.80 3.62 -18.88
CA ARG A 135 18.69 2.45 -18.00
C ARG A 135 19.14 2.74 -16.57
N ILE A 136 20.23 3.47 -16.39
CA ILE A 136 20.71 3.87 -15.06
C ILE A 136 19.68 4.77 -14.39
N TYR A 137 19.17 5.77 -15.12
CA TYR A 137 18.16 6.70 -14.64
C TYR A 137 16.88 5.98 -14.19
N LEU A 138 16.35 5.08 -15.01
CA LEU A 138 15.17 4.27 -14.68
C LEU A 138 15.36 3.47 -13.39
N ARG A 139 16.51 2.79 -13.25
CA ARG A 139 16.84 2.05 -12.01
C ARG A 139 16.92 2.95 -10.78
N THR A 140 17.43 4.18 -10.92
CA THR A 140 17.46 5.14 -9.82
C THR A 140 16.06 5.54 -9.39
N ILE A 141 15.17 5.82 -10.34
CA ILE A 141 13.77 6.15 -10.05
C ILE A 141 13.05 4.98 -9.38
N GLU A 142 13.18 3.77 -9.91
CA GLU A 142 12.56 2.56 -9.33
C GLU A 142 12.98 2.39 -7.88
N LYS A 143 14.27 2.53 -7.58
CA LYS A 143 14.79 2.45 -6.21
C LYS A 143 14.24 3.57 -5.31
N ALA A 144 14.10 4.79 -5.83
CA ALA A 144 13.52 5.91 -5.09
C ALA A 144 12.05 5.67 -4.76
N ILE A 145 11.26 5.18 -5.72
CA ILE A 145 9.83 4.82 -5.53
C ILE A 145 9.71 3.72 -4.48
N GLN A 146 10.52 2.66 -4.56
CA GLN A 146 10.51 1.58 -3.57
C GLN A 146 10.82 2.11 -2.16
N THR A 147 11.82 2.97 -2.04
CA THR A 147 12.20 3.58 -0.76
C THR A 147 11.08 4.44 -0.19
N GLN A 148 10.48 5.31 -1.00
CA GLN A 148 9.36 6.15 -0.57
C GLN A 148 8.12 5.32 -0.20
N SER A 149 7.81 4.27 -0.96
CA SER A 149 6.70 3.37 -0.66
C SER A 149 6.87 2.65 0.68
N ALA A 150 8.09 2.21 0.99
CA ALA A 150 8.41 1.60 2.28
C ALA A 150 8.24 2.61 3.43
N MET A 151 8.83 3.80 3.29
CA MET A 151 8.71 4.88 4.28
C MET A 151 7.25 5.29 4.54
N LEU A 152 6.43 5.40 3.49
CA LEU A 152 5.02 5.73 3.62
C LEU A 152 4.27 4.64 4.40
N THR A 153 4.54 3.37 4.09
CA THR A 153 3.93 2.23 4.78
C THR A 153 4.26 2.25 6.27
N ASP A 154 5.51 2.54 6.63
CA ASP A 154 5.93 2.61 8.03
C ASP A 154 5.34 3.83 8.74
N ALA A 155 5.27 4.99 8.08
CA ALA A 155 4.61 6.17 8.63
C ALA A 155 3.12 5.91 8.91
N LEU A 156 2.41 5.24 8.01
CA LEU A 156 1.00 4.86 8.21
C LEU A 156 0.81 3.91 9.41
N LYS A 157 1.73 2.96 9.62
CA LYS A 157 1.71 2.08 10.80
C LYS A 157 1.90 2.85 12.09
N VAL A 158 2.82 3.80 12.13
CA VAL A 158 3.06 4.63 13.33
C VAL A 158 1.80 5.44 13.67
N VAL A 159 1.14 6.00 12.65
CA VAL A 159 -0.14 6.70 12.83
C VAL A 159 -1.21 5.76 13.39
N ASP A 160 -1.38 4.56 12.84
CA ASP A 160 -2.37 3.57 13.33
C ASP A 160 -2.11 3.16 14.78
N ILE A 161 -0.85 2.89 15.14
CA ILE A 161 -0.45 2.57 16.51
C ILE A 161 -0.73 3.74 17.45
N SER A 162 -0.40 4.97 17.05
CA SER A 162 -0.66 6.17 17.85
C SER A 162 -2.16 6.41 18.03
N HIS A 163 -2.97 6.17 16.99
CA HIS A 163 -4.43 6.28 17.06
C HIS A 163 -5.00 5.27 18.07
N LYS A 164 -4.64 3.98 17.94
CA LYS A 164 -5.09 2.93 18.86
C LYS A 164 -4.67 3.20 20.30
N GLY A 165 -3.41 3.59 20.52
CA GLY A 165 -2.92 3.94 21.86
C GLY A 165 -3.65 5.15 22.47
N THR A 166 -4.04 6.13 21.64
CA THR A 166 -4.85 7.28 22.10
C THR A 166 -6.26 6.84 22.51
N LEU A 167 -6.90 6.00 21.70
CA LEU A 167 -8.22 5.44 22.02
C LEU A 167 -8.19 4.63 23.33
N GLU A 168 -7.20 3.75 23.47
CA GLU A 168 -7.03 2.97 24.71
C GLU A 168 -6.80 3.87 25.92
N ALA A 169 -6.01 4.93 25.80
CA ALA A 169 -5.81 5.89 26.89
C ALA A 169 -7.12 6.60 27.30
N LEU A 170 -7.96 6.99 26.33
CA LEU A 170 -9.27 7.61 26.62
C LEU A 170 -10.23 6.65 27.31
N VAL A 171 -10.30 5.40 26.85
CA VAL A 171 -11.12 4.35 27.49
C VAL A 171 -10.63 4.08 28.91
N ASN A 172 -9.31 3.90 29.10
CA ASN A 172 -8.73 3.67 30.42
C ASN A 172 -8.95 4.86 31.37
N ALA A 173 -8.99 6.10 30.86
CA ALA A 173 -9.27 7.28 31.66
C ALA A 173 -10.73 7.33 32.14
N LEU A 174 -11.68 6.89 31.30
CA LEU A 174 -13.08 6.74 31.68
C LEU A 174 -13.23 5.62 32.73
N ASP A 175 -12.63 4.46 32.46
CA ASP A 175 -12.68 3.29 33.35
C ASP A 175 -12.04 3.55 34.72
N ALA A 176 -10.97 4.36 34.79
CA ALA A 176 -10.35 4.71 36.06
C ALA A 176 -11.30 5.51 36.98
N ARG A 177 -12.34 6.12 36.41
CA ARG A 177 -13.32 6.92 37.14
C ARG A 177 -14.62 6.16 37.39
N GLU A 178 -15.06 5.34 36.45
CA GLU A 178 -16.23 4.48 36.62
C GLU A 178 -15.90 3.18 37.37
N HIS A 179 -16.90 2.58 38.01
CA HIS A 179 -16.77 1.21 38.54
C HIS A 179 -17.32 0.18 37.54
N GLU A 180 -17.62 0.60 36.30
CA GLU A 180 -17.99 -0.31 35.23
C GLU A 180 -16.75 -1.07 34.73
N THR A 181 -16.93 -2.33 34.38
CA THR A 181 -15.80 -3.22 34.02
C THR A 181 -15.27 -2.87 32.64
N GLN A 182 -13.93 -2.75 32.50
CA GLN A 182 -13.17 -2.47 31.27
C GLN A 182 -13.62 -3.26 30.02
N CYS A 183 -14.29 -4.41 30.22
CA CYS A 183 -14.79 -5.25 29.16
C CYS A 183 -16.11 -4.75 28.51
N HIS A 184 -16.89 -3.87 29.15
CA HIS A 184 -18.20 -3.45 28.62
C HIS A 184 -18.08 -2.67 27.30
N SER A 185 -17.34 -1.56 27.29
CA SER A 185 -17.19 -0.71 26.11
C SER A 185 -16.58 -1.47 24.92
N LYS A 186 -15.63 -2.38 25.20
CA LYS A 186 -15.06 -3.29 24.19
C LYS A 186 -16.10 -4.29 23.67
N ARG A 187 -16.87 -4.95 24.54
CA ARG A 187 -17.96 -5.88 24.15
C ARG A 187 -19.00 -5.19 23.29
N VAL A 188 -19.49 -4.03 23.71
CA VAL A 188 -20.53 -3.31 22.98
C VAL A 188 -20.01 -2.85 21.61
N ARG A 189 -18.76 -2.37 21.53
CA ARG A 189 -18.11 -2.11 20.25
C ARG A 189 -18.13 -3.34 19.35
N ASP A 190 -17.67 -4.48 19.84
CA ASP A 190 -17.53 -5.68 19.04
C ASP A 190 -18.89 -6.26 18.61
N TYR A 191 -19.91 -6.21 19.48
CA TYR A 191 -21.29 -6.52 19.11
C TYR A 191 -21.82 -5.58 18.02
N THR A 192 -21.56 -4.27 18.16
CA THR A 192 -22.06 -3.26 17.21
C THR A 192 -21.42 -3.48 15.83
N LEU A 193 -20.11 -3.74 15.78
CA LEU A 193 -19.39 -4.04 14.54
C LEU A 193 -19.88 -5.34 13.88
N HIS A 194 -20.10 -6.39 14.67
CA HIS A 194 -20.66 -7.64 14.17
C HIS A 194 -22.05 -7.45 13.60
N LEU A 195 -22.92 -6.71 14.29
CA LEU A 195 -24.26 -6.40 13.80
C LEU A 195 -24.21 -5.55 12.52
N ALA A 196 -23.34 -4.54 12.47
CA ALA A 196 -23.15 -3.70 11.29
C ALA A 196 -22.73 -4.53 10.06
N GLN A 197 -21.82 -5.50 10.26
CA GLN A 197 -21.41 -6.43 9.21
C GLN A 197 -22.58 -7.31 8.73
N LYS A 198 -23.38 -7.85 9.66
CA LYS A 198 -24.56 -8.67 9.31
C LYS A 198 -25.67 -7.86 8.62
N ALA A 199 -25.76 -6.56 8.91
CA ALA A 199 -26.66 -5.63 8.25
C ALA A 199 -26.15 -5.18 6.86
N GLY A 200 -24.96 -5.62 6.43
CA GLY A 200 -24.42 -5.33 5.10
C GLY A 200 -23.90 -3.90 4.92
N LEU A 201 -23.52 -3.23 6.03
CA LEU A 201 -22.94 -1.89 5.96
C LEU A 201 -21.55 -1.92 5.31
N ASP A 202 -21.20 -0.82 4.66
CA ASP A 202 -19.91 -0.62 4.01
C ASP A 202 -18.75 -0.73 5.03
N SER A 203 -17.69 -1.44 4.66
CA SER A 203 -16.48 -1.59 5.48
C SER A 203 -15.84 -0.25 5.83
N ARG A 204 -16.03 0.78 5.01
CA ARG A 204 -15.58 2.16 5.26
C ARG A 204 -16.23 2.79 6.50
N LEU A 205 -17.42 2.34 6.90
CA LEU A 205 -18.13 2.84 8.08
C LEU A 205 -17.74 2.10 9.37
N MET A 206 -17.00 0.99 9.28
CA MET A 206 -16.66 0.18 10.46
C MET A 206 -15.77 0.91 11.47
N PRO A 207 -14.68 1.61 11.07
CA PRO A 207 -13.85 2.35 12.03
C PRO A 207 -14.66 3.41 12.78
N LEU A 208 -15.45 4.18 12.04
CA LEU A 208 -16.41 5.17 12.54
C LEU A 208 -17.35 4.58 13.61
N ILE A 209 -18.03 3.47 13.28
CA ILE A 209 -19.00 2.82 14.16
C ILE A 209 -18.30 2.25 15.39
N GLY A 210 -17.12 1.66 15.20
CA GLY A 210 -16.31 1.10 16.27
C GLY A 210 -15.86 2.17 17.27
N ASP A 211 -15.31 3.28 16.79
CA ASP A 211 -14.83 4.37 17.65
C ASP A 211 -15.98 5.04 18.40
N GLY A 212 -17.11 5.29 17.72
CA GLY A 212 -18.30 5.85 18.34
C GLY A 212 -18.90 4.93 19.43
N ALA A 213 -18.93 3.62 19.19
CA ALA A 213 -19.40 2.64 20.17
C ALA A 213 -18.43 2.50 21.36
N LEU A 214 -17.12 2.53 21.11
CA LEU A 214 -16.10 2.41 22.15
C LEU A 214 -16.11 3.59 23.11
N LEU A 215 -16.36 4.80 22.59
CA LEU A 215 -16.30 6.06 23.34
C LEU A 215 -17.68 6.65 23.69
N HIS A 216 -18.77 5.87 23.56
CA HIS A 216 -20.14 6.35 23.77
C HIS A 216 -20.34 7.11 25.09
N ASP A 217 -19.68 6.64 26.16
CA ASP A 217 -19.78 7.19 27.50
C ASP A 217 -18.63 8.12 27.92
N ILE A 218 -17.71 8.49 27.01
CA ILE A 218 -16.54 9.34 27.34
C ILE A 218 -16.93 10.66 28.01
N GLY A 219 -18.10 11.20 27.67
CA GLY A 219 -18.60 12.45 28.24
C GLY A 219 -18.99 12.37 29.71
N LYS A 220 -19.10 11.16 30.29
CA LYS A 220 -19.32 10.99 31.72
C LYS A 220 -18.15 11.55 32.54
N ILE A 221 -16.96 11.71 31.95
CA ILE A 221 -15.82 12.45 32.55
C ILE A 221 -16.22 13.88 32.97
N GLY A 222 -17.18 14.52 32.27
CA GLY A 222 -17.66 15.85 32.62
C GLY A 222 -18.79 15.88 33.66
N VAL A 223 -19.32 14.74 34.09
CA VAL A 223 -20.40 14.65 35.10
C VAL A 223 -19.79 14.61 36.50
N SER A 224 -20.34 15.33 37.48
CA SER A 224 -19.82 15.35 38.87
C SER A 224 -19.82 13.97 39.53
N ASP A 225 -18.78 13.66 40.32
CA ASP A 225 -18.68 12.40 41.09
C ASP A 225 -19.88 12.16 42.00
N ALA A 226 -20.45 13.22 42.57
CA ALA A 226 -21.62 13.13 43.45
C ALA A 226 -22.87 12.59 42.73
N ILE A 227 -22.93 12.76 41.40
CA ILE A 227 -24.01 12.24 40.55
C ILE A 227 -23.58 10.89 39.96
N LEU A 228 -22.38 10.80 39.39
CA LEU A 228 -21.90 9.63 38.68
C LEU A 228 -21.75 8.39 39.62
N LEU A 229 -21.25 8.59 40.83
CA LEU A 229 -20.96 7.53 41.80
C LEU A 229 -22.05 7.38 42.87
N LYS A 230 -23.22 8.01 42.68
CA LYS A 230 -24.28 8.00 43.69
C LYS A 230 -24.84 6.58 43.89
N PRO A 231 -24.78 6.00 45.11
CA PRO A 231 -25.29 4.65 45.39
C PRO A 231 -26.82 4.63 45.59
N ALA A 232 -27.56 5.49 44.88
CA ALA A 232 -29.00 5.65 44.99
C ALA A 232 -29.57 6.18 43.67
N LYS A 233 -30.90 6.15 43.52
CA LYS A 233 -31.57 6.76 42.36
C LYS A 233 -31.28 8.26 42.30
N LEU A 234 -31.01 8.75 41.09
CA LEU A 234 -30.82 10.17 40.82
C LEU A 234 -32.13 10.94 41.00
N THR A 235 -32.05 12.18 41.49
CA THR A 235 -33.18 13.13 41.47
C THR A 235 -33.46 13.59 40.04
N ALA A 236 -34.58 14.29 39.82
CA ALA A 236 -34.91 14.82 38.50
C ALA A 236 -33.84 15.79 37.99
N GLU A 237 -33.30 16.63 38.88
CA GLU A 237 -32.25 17.60 38.59
C GLU A 237 -30.91 16.92 38.28
N GLU A 238 -30.52 15.94 39.10
CA GLU A 238 -29.31 15.13 38.87
C GLU A 238 -29.41 14.35 37.55
N TRP A 239 -30.61 13.89 37.19
CA TRP A 239 -30.87 13.23 35.92
C TRP A 239 -30.71 14.18 34.72
N VAL A 240 -31.10 15.46 34.85
CA VAL A 240 -30.84 16.47 33.81
C VAL A 240 -29.34 16.66 33.58
N GLU A 241 -28.54 16.67 34.65
CA GLU A 241 -27.08 16.74 34.54
C GLU A 241 -26.49 15.47 33.91
N MET A 242 -26.94 14.28 34.33
CA MET A 242 -26.49 13.01 33.74
C MET A 242 -26.75 12.94 32.22
N LYS A 243 -27.91 13.42 31.75
CA LYS A 243 -28.25 13.46 30.31
C LYS A 243 -27.36 14.35 29.46
N LYS A 244 -26.46 15.13 30.04
CA LYS A 244 -25.50 15.97 29.29
C LYS A 244 -24.30 15.19 28.78
N HIS A 245 -24.03 13.98 29.29
CA HIS A 245 -22.84 13.21 28.89
C HIS A 245 -22.72 12.98 27.37
N PRO A 246 -23.78 12.76 26.56
CA PRO A 246 -23.60 12.61 25.11
C PRO A 246 -23.09 13.90 24.46
N GLN A 247 -23.59 15.06 24.93
CA GLN A 247 -23.18 16.37 24.43
C GLN A 247 -21.75 16.74 24.86
N ILE A 248 -21.35 16.38 26.08
CA ILE A 248 -19.98 16.55 26.57
C ILE A 248 -19.05 15.68 25.73
N GLY A 249 -19.38 14.39 25.54
CA GLY A 249 -18.60 13.45 24.74
C GLY A 249 -18.42 13.94 23.31
N TYR A 250 -19.51 14.38 22.66
CA TYR A 250 -19.44 15.00 21.34
C TYR A 250 -18.47 16.19 21.30
N THR A 251 -18.54 17.08 22.29
CA THR A 251 -17.69 18.29 22.36
C THR A 251 -16.22 17.93 22.51
N MET A 252 -15.91 16.85 23.25
CA MET A 252 -14.54 16.34 23.42
C MET A 252 -13.99 15.75 22.12
N LEU A 253 -14.83 15.06 21.35
CA LEU A 253 -14.37 14.27 20.19
C LEU A 253 -14.43 15.00 18.86
N LYS A 254 -15.34 15.97 18.67
CA LYS A 254 -15.62 16.59 17.36
C LYS A 254 -14.44 17.31 16.71
N GLU A 255 -13.45 17.75 17.50
CA GLU A 255 -12.26 18.45 17.01
C GLU A 255 -11.11 17.49 16.66
N ILE A 256 -11.23 16.20 17.04
CA ILE A 256 -10.22 15.19 16.75
C ILE A 256 -10.52 14.60 15.37
N SER A 257 -9.66 14.87 14.39
CA SER A 257 -9.90 14.59 12.97
C SER A 257 -10.40 13.16 12.68
N PHE A 258 -9.83 12.14 13.33
CA PHE A 258 -10.22 10.75 13.11
C PHE A 258 -11.43 10.28 13.93
N LEU A 259 -11.86 11.03 14.96
CA LEU A 259 -13.04 10.72 15.79
C LEU A 259 -14.24 11.59 15.48
N LYS A 260 -14.04 12.66 14.70
CA LYS A 260 -15.07 13.64 14.37
C LYS A 260 -16.35 12.99 13.82
N GLU A 261 -16.18 12.02 12.93
CA GLU A 261 -17.33 11.33 12.34
C GLU A 261 -18.01 10.43 13.39
N GLY A 262 -17.24 9.78 14.28
CA GLY A 262 -17.76 8.92 15.36
C GLY A 262 -18.43 9.70 16.48
N ALA A 263 -18.13 10.99 16.61
CA ALA A 263 -18.72 11.86 17.62
C ALA A 263 -20.25 11.94 17.48
N ASP A 264 -20.81 11.89 16.26
CA ASP A 264 -22.26 11.92 16.06
C ASP A 264 -22.96 10.67 16.62
N ILE A 265 -22.28 9.53 16.63
CA ILE A 265 -22.75 8.30 17.28
C ILE A 265 -22.76 8.52 18.80
N VAL A 266 -21.67 9.03 19.36
CA VAL A 266 -21.58 9.39 20.79
C VAL A 266 -22.66 10.39 21.19
N LEU A 267 -22.96 11.38 20.36
CA LEU A 267 -24.01 12.35 20.64
C LEU A 267 -25.41 11.71 20.67
N SER A 268 -25.62 10.66 19.86
CA SER A 268 -26.96 10.12 19.57
C SER A 268 -27.21 8.74 20.19
N HIS A 269 -26.28 8.20 20.97
CA HIS A 269 -26.35 6.81 21.45
C HIS A 269 -27.50 6.56 22.44
N GLN A 270 -28.06 7.63 23.03
CA GLN A 270 -29.21 7.60 23.93
C GLN A 270 -30.53 8.02 23.24
N GLU A 271 -30.50 8.24 21.92
CA GLU A 271 -31.71 8.47 21.14
C GLU A 271 -32.52 7.18 21.01
N ARG A 272 -33.84 7.32 20.92
CA ARG A 272 -34.78 6.19 20.78
C ARG A 272 -35.48 6.31 19.45
N PHE A 273 -35.72 5.18 18.78
CA PHE A 273 -36.31 5.17 17.44
C PHE A 273 -37.67 5.91 17.35
N ASP A 274 -38.45 5.90 18.43
CA ASP A 274 -39.73 6.62 18.60
C ASP A 274 -39.59 8.14 18.86
N GLY A 275 -38.37 8.64 19.12
CA GLY A 275 -38.10 10.04 19.42
C GLY A 275 -38.25 10.45 20.88
N THR A 276 -38.40 9.49 21.80
CA THR A 276 -38.47 9.76 23.24
C THR A 276 -37.10 9.77 23.93
N GLY A 277 -36.03 9.60 23.15
CA GLY A 277 -34.64 9.64 23.61
C GLY A 277 -34.10 11.06 23.81
N TYR A 278 -32.79 11.14 24.00
CA TYR A 278 -32.06 12.40 24.25
C TYR A 278 -30.66 12.32 23.64
N PRO A 279 -29.95 13.45 23.43
CA PRO A 279 -30.27 14.83 23.83
C PRO A 279 -31.14 15.63 22.84
N ARG A 280 -31.29 15.17 21.60
CA ARG A 280 -31.95 15.93 20.52
C ARG A 280 -33.39 15.45 20.25
N GLY A 281 -33.74 14.23 20.68
CA GLY A 281 -35.08 13.66 20.42
C GLY A 281 -35.27 13.29 18.95
N LEU A 282 -34.19 12.82 18.31
CA LEU A 282 -34.19 12.38 16.92
C LEU A 282 -35.11 11.17 16.73
N LYS A 283 -35.76 11.08 15.58
CA LYS A 283 -36.71 10.01 15.28
C LYS A 283 -36.25 9.18 14.10
N LYS A 284 -36.43 7.87 14.20
CA LYS A 284 -36.23 6.93 13.10
C LYS A 284 -34.87 7.10 12.39
N GLU A 285 -34.87 7.40 11.09
CA GLU A 285 -33.67 7.52 10.25
C GLU A 285 -32.90 8.83 10.46
N GLU A 286 -33.44 9.79 11.22
CA GLU A 286 -32.66 10.96 11.68
C GLU A 286 -31.51 10.53 12.61
N ILE A 287 -31.66 9.39 13.28
CA ILE A 287 -30.65 8.81 14.15
C ILE A 287 -29.56 8.17 13.27
N PRO A 288 -28.27 8.52 13.45
CA PRO A 288 -27.17 7.88 12.73
C PRO A 288 -27.25 6.36 12.83
N ILE A 289 -26.99 5.66 11.72
CA ILE A 289 -27.12 4.19 11.66
C ILE A 289 -26.26 3.49 12.73
N GLY A 290 -25.06 4.02 12.99
CA GLY A 290 -24.18 3.52 14.04
C GLY A 290 -24.80 3.60 15.44
N ALA A 291 -25.52 4.68 15.75
CA ALA A 291 -26.22 4.85 17.03
C ALA A 291 -27.44 3.92 17.14
N ARG A 292 -28.16 3.70 16.03
CA ARG A 292 -29.28 2.74 15.98
C ARG A 292 -28.81 1.31 16.28
N LEU A 293 -27.73 0.88 15.63
CA LEU A 293 -27.07 -0.40 15.88
C LEU A 293 -26.58 -0.51 17.33
N PHE A 294 -25.83 0.52 17.78
CA PHE A 294 -25.26 0.59 19.12
C PHE A 294 -26.33 0.43 20.21
N SER A 295 -27.46 1.12 20.10
CA SER A 295 -28.51 1.09 21.14
C SER A 295 -29.03 -0.32 21.45
N ILE A 296 -29.11 -1.19 20.43
CA ILE A 296 -29.50 -2.59 20.56
C ILE A 296 -28.41 -3.37 21.31
N CYS A 297 -27.16 -3.22 20.86
CA CYS A 297 -26.00 -3.91 21.41
C CYS A 297 -25.70 -3.51 22.87
N ASP A 298 -25.81 -2.22 23.19
CA ASP A 298 -25.65 -1.71 24.55
C ASP A 298 -26.73 -2.25 25.49
N THR A 299 -28.00 -2.19 25.05
CA THR A 299 -29.11 -2.74 25.84
C THR A 299 -28.94 -4.25 26.05
N PHE A 300 -28.48 -4.98 25.03
CA PHE A 300 -28.17 -6.40 25.14
C PHE A 300 -27.04 -6.69 26.14
N ASP A 301 -25.91 -5.98 26.09
CA ASP A 301 -24.83 -6.19 27.05
C ASP A 301 -25.27 -5.82 28.46
N CYS A 302 -25.98 -4.70 28.61
CA CYS A 302 -26.57 -4.26 29.86
C CYS A 302 -27.45 -5.36 30.48
N MET A 303 -28.34 -5.98 29.69
CA MET A 303 -29.23 -7.06 30.13
C MET A 303 -28.49 -8.33 30.52
N THR A 304 -27.46 -8.69 29.76
CA THR A 304 -26.77 -9.99 29.92
C THR A 304 -25.56 -9.92 30.85
N SER A 305 -25.18 -8.75 31.36
CA SER A 305 -24.04 -8.56 32.26
C SER A 305 -24.48 -8.33 33.71
N ASN A 306 -23.68 -8.81 34.67
CA ASN A 306 -23.93 -8.55 36.08
C ASN A 306 -23.63 -7.09 36.42
N ARG A 307 -24.51 -6.46 37.20
CA ARG A 307 -24.33 -5.11 37.74
C ARG A 307 -24.46 -5.14 39.27
N PRO A 308 -23.89 -4.16 40.03
CA PRO A 308 -23.91 -4.17 41.50
C PRO A 308 -25.28 -4.42 42.14
N TYR A 309 -26.36 -4.00 41.47
CA TYR A 309 -27.73 -4.10 41.96
C TYR A 309 -28.62 -5.09 41.18
N ARG A 310 -28.09 -5.80 40.17
CA ARG A 310 -28.88 -6.71 39.32
C ARG A 310 -28.03 -7.85 38.75
N LYS A 311 -28.54 -9.09 38.87
CA LYS A 311 -27.97 -10.25 38.16
C LYS A 311 -28.25 -10.18 36.66
N ALA A 312 -27.33 -10.71 35.86
CA ALA A 312 -27.51 -10.88 34.42
C ALA A 312 -28.78 -11.69 34.10
N LEU A 313 -29.51 -11.25 33.07
CA LEU A 313 -30.58 -12.03 32.44
C LEU A 313 -29.97 -13.09 31.52
N SER A 314 -30.75 -14.12 31.20
CA SER A 314 -30.38 -15.06 30.14
C SER A 314 -30.40 -14.35 28.78
N MET A 315 -29.57 -14.80 27.83
CA MET A 315 -29.51 -14.17 26.51
C MET A 315 -30.82 -14.33 25.74
N GLU A 316 -31.55 -15.42 25.95
CA GLU A 316 -32.87 -15.67 25.34
C GLU A 316 -33.89 -14.62 25.81
N ARG A 317 -33.91 -14.31 27.11
CA ARG A 317 -34.75 -13.25 27.65
C ARG A 317 -34.36 -11.87 27.12
N ALA A 318 -33.07 -11.61 26.97
CA ALA A 318 -32.58 -10.38 26.37
C ALA A 318 -33.04 -10.23 24.90
N LEU A 319 -33.06 -11.32 24.12
CA LEU A 319 -33.60 -11.33 22.76
C LEU A 319 -35.12 -11.06 22.72
N GLU A 320 -35.89 -11.62 23.66
CA GLU A 320 -37.32 -11.36 23.79
C GLU A 320 -37.62 -9.88 24.08
N GLU A 321 -36.83 -9.24 24.93
CA GLU A 321 -36.94 -7.80 25.23
C GLU A 321 -36.63 -6.95 23.98
N ILE A 322 -35.57 -7.27 23.25
CA ILE A 322 -35.21 -6.59 21.99
C ILE A 322 -36.36 -6.69 20.97
N LYS A 323 -36.97 -7.87 20.86
CA LYS A 323 -38.14 -8.07 20.00
C LYS A 323 -39.33 -7.22 20.44
N THR A 324 -39.57 -7.12 21.75
CA THR A 324 -40.70 -6.38 22.33
C THR A 324 -40.59 -4.87 22.09
N TYR A 325 -39.38 -4.31 22.21
CA TYR A 325 -39.15 -2.87 22.00
C TYR A 325 -38.74 -2.49 20.57
N SER A 326 -38.84 -3.43 19.63
CA SER A 326 -38.67 -3.15 18.19
C SER A 326 -39.72 -2.15 17.70
N GLY A 327 -39.27 -1.08 17.03
CA GLY A 327 -40.12 0.02 16.55
C GLY A 327 -40.43 1.10 17.58
N THR A 328 -40.01 0.92 18.84
CA THR A 328 -40.08 1.96 19.88
C THR A 328 -38.68 2.42 20.28
N GLN A 329 -37.96 1.61 21.08
CA GLN A 329 -36.58 1.89 21.43
C GLN A 329 -35.66 1.64 20.23
N PHE A 330 -35.86 0.53 19.54
CA PHE A 330 -34.94 0.02 18.54
C PHE A 330 -35.49 0.19 17.13
N ASP A 331 -34.58 0.39 16.19
CA ASP A 331 -34.88 0.30 14.76
C ASP A 331 -35.38 -1.12 14.42
N PRO A 332 -36.59 -1.28 13.84
CA PRO A 332 -37.13 -2.59 13.47
C PRO A 332 -36.27 -3.41 12.52
N GLU A 333 -35.60 -2.76 11.57
CA GLU A 333 -34.76 -3.42 10.58
C GLU A 333 -33.51 -3.97 11.27
N MET A 334 -32.84 -3.14 12.07
CA MET A 334 -31.64 -3.54 12.80
C MET A 334 -31.96 -4.59 13.88
N ALA A 335 -33.10 -4.46 14.57
CA ALA A 335 -33.57 -5.47 15.51
C ALA A 335 -33.87 -6.80 14.80
N SER A 336 -34.42 -6.77 13.58
CA SER A 336 -34.62 -7.99 12.79
C SER A 336 -33.30 -8.67 12.43
N VAL A 337 -32.28 -7.90 12.02
CA VAL A 337 -30.93 -8.44 11.75
C VAL A 337 -30.32 -9.03 13.02
N PHE A 338 -30.45 -8.34 14.16
CA PHE A 338 -29.94 -8.81 15.45
C PHE A 338 -30.56 -10.16 15.83
N LEU A 339 -31.88 -10.27 15.74
CA LEU A 339 -32.62 -11.49 16.10
C LEU A 339 -32.40 -12.66 15.13
N LYS A 340 -32.00 -12.39 13.87
CA LYS A 340 -31.63 -13.43 12.89
C LYS A 340 -30.19 -13.92 13.05
N THR A 341 -29.34 -13.16 13.74
CA THR A 341 -27.96 -13.56 14.00
C THR A 341 -27.93 -14.72 15.00
N PRO A 342 -27.18 -15.80 14.74
CA PRO A 342 -27.09 -16.94 15.65
C PRO A 342 -26.60 -16.54 17.04
N LEU A 343 -27.18 -17.15 18.09
CA LEU A 343 -26.84 -16.83 19.48
C LEU A 343 -25.36 -17.09 19.80
N GLU A 344 -24.79 -18.10 19.14
CA GLU A 344 -23.39 -18.51 19.29
C GLU A 344 -22.42 -17.38 18.92
N ASP A 345 -22.79 -16.51 17.97
CA ASP A 345 -21.95 -15.36 17.59
C ASP A 345 -21.84 -14.38 18.77
N TRP A 346 -22.95 -14.08 19.44
CA TRP A 346 -22.98 -13.18 20.60
C TRP A 346 -22.23 -13.77 21.81
N ILE A 347 -22.36 -15.08 22.04
CA ILE A 347 -21.62 -15.77 23.11
C ILE A 347 -20.11 -15.69 22.86
N LYS A 348 -19.65 -15.97 21.64
CA LYS A 348 -18.23 -15.92 21.29
C LYS A 348 -17.64 -14.53 21.50
N ILE A 349 -18.33 -13.48 21.07
CA ILE A 349 -17.87 -12.10 21.26
C ILE A 349 -17.76 -11.78 22.75
N LYS A 350 -18.74 -12.20 23.56
CA LYS A 350 -18.73 -12.01 25.01
C LYS A 350 -17.54 -12.68 25.69
N GLU A 351 -17.24 -13.92 25.30
CA GLU A 351 -16.13 -14.69 25.85
C GLU A 351 -14.77 -14.08 25.48
N GLN A 352 -14.59 -13.68 24.22
CA GLN A 352 -13.34 -13.07 23.76
C GLN A 352 -13.02 -11.75 24.47
N ALA A 353 -14.01 -10.90 24.67
CA ALA A 353 -13.82 -9.62 25.35
C ALA A 353 -13.60 -9.74 26.87
N ASN A 354 -13.90 -10.89 27.48
CA ASN A 354 -13.57 -11.16 28.88
C ASN A 354 -12.15 -11.75 29.04
N LEU A 355 -11.52 -12.19 27.95
CA LEU A 355 -10.14 -12.72 27.93
C LEU A 355 -9.08 -11.65 27.62
N THR A 356 -9.51 -10.43 27.27
CA THR A 356 -8.69 -9.29 26.84
C THR A 356 -8.98 -8.05 27.67
#